data_AF-A0A497G4Y9-F1
#
_entry.id   AF-A0A497G4Y9-F1
#
_cell.length_a   1.000
_cell.length_b   1.000
_cell.length_c   1.000
_cell.angle_alpha   90.00
_cell.angle_beta   90.00
_cell.angle_gamma   90.00
#
_symmetry.space_group_name_H-M   'P 1'
#
loop_
_entity.id
_entity.type
_entity.pdbx_description
1 polymer ?
#
loop_
_entity_poly.entity_id
_entity_poly.type
_entity_poly.pdbx_seq_one_letter_code
_entity_poly.pdbx_strand_id
1 'polypeptide(L)'
;MGITAEEIVELFEKDVRSRKRLAELLISEPDIRLTIITAVLRDVATKEDTAKIEKRIDRIDERMNRIEEKMDKMEERMNKMEERMSRIEEKIAGLESRISGVERELDKIFKLMIVTILGILISITTTILTKILLL
;
A
#
# COMPACT_ATOMS: atom_id res chain seq x y z
N MET A 1 60.61 1.44 58.33
CA MET A 1 60.30 1.51 56.88
C MET A 1 58.82 1.21 56.75
N GLY A 2 58.05 2.12 56.17
CA GLY A 2 56.62 1.88 55.90
C GLY A 2 56.48 1.18 54.55
N ILE A 3 55.47 0.31 54.44
CA ILE A 3 55.06 -0.26 53.16
C ILE A 3 54.52 0.86 52.25
N THR A 4 54.88 0.83 50.96
CA THR A 4 54.38 1.77 49.95
C THR A 4 53.05 1.31 49.33
N ALA A 5 52.31 2.23 48.68
CA ALA A 5 51.07 1.88 48.01
C ALA A 5 51.30 0.90 46.84
N GLU A 6 52.38 1.08 46.07
CA GLU A 6 52.81 0.14 45.04
C GLU A 6 53.08 -1.26 45.61
N GLU A 7 53.79 -1.37 46.73
CA GLU A 7 54.07 -2.67 47.38
C GLU A 7 52.77 -3.36 47.84
N ILE A 8 51.77 -2.60 48.31
CA ILE A 8 50.45 -3.14 48.66
C ILE A 8 49.76 -3.71 47.43
N VAL A 9 49.73 -2.96 46.33
CA VAL A 9 49.09 -3.39 45.08
C VAL A 9 49.77 -4.65 44.55
N GLU A 10 51.10 -4.72 44.55
CA GLU A 10 51.85 -5.89 44.08
C GLU A 10 51.56 -7.14 44.92
N LEU A 11 51.38 -6.99 46.24
CA LEU A 11 50.98 -8.08 47.13
C LEU A 11 49.56 -8.59 46.81
N PHE A 12 48.62 -7.69 46.52
CA PHE A 12 47.27 -8.07 46.10
C PHE A 12 47.27 -8.72 44.71
N GLU A 13 48.05 -8.23 43.76
CA GLU A 13 48.13 -8.82 42.41
C GLU A 13 48.60 -10.28 42.46
N LYS A 14 49.60 -10.56 43.31
CA LYS A 14 50.17 -11.91 43.51
C LYS A 14 49.24 -12.88 44.26
N ASP A 15 48.33 -12.40 45.12
CA ASP A 15 47.40 -13.24 45.87
C ASP A 15 45.91 -13.00 45.53
N VAL A 16 45.33 -13.95 44.79
CA VAL A 16 43.90 -13.97 44.42
C VAL A 16 42.98 -13.98 45.64
N ARG A 17 43.35 -14.67 46.74
CA ARG A 17 42.50 -14.73 47.94
C ARG A 17 42.41 -13.38 48.61
N SER A 18 43.52 -12.67 48.72
CA SER A 18 43.56 -11.30 49.23
C SER A 18 42.72 -10.35 48.37
N ARG A 19 42.80 -10.43 47.03
CA ARG A 19 41.93 -9.63 46.14
C ARG A 19 40.45 -9.92 46.33
N LYS A 20 40.09 -11.21 46.41
CA LYS A 20 38.70 -11.61 46.66
C LYS A 20 38.21 -11.10 48.02
N ARG A 21 39.04 -11.21 49.06
CA ARG A 21 38.72 -10.73 50.41
C ARG A 21 38.54 -9.21 50.44
N LEU A 22 39.38 -8.46 49.73
CA LEU A 22 39.25 -7.01 49.59
C LEU A 22 37.94 -6.65 48.87
N ALA A 23 37.60 -7.34 47.78
CA ALA A 23 36.33 -7.13 47.08
C ALA A 23 35.12 -7.44 47.98
N GLU A 24 35.17 -8.52 48.76
CA GLU A 24 34.14 -8.88 49.75
C GLU A 24 33.99 -7.79 50.83
N LEU A 25 35.09 -7.24 51.34
CA LEU A 25 35.08 -6.15 52.31
C LEU A 25 34.48 -4.86 51.72
N LEU A 26 34.87 -4.49 50.50
CA LEU A 26 34.32 -3.33 49.79
C LEU A 26 32.81 -3.49 49.52
N ILE A 27 32.36 -4.69 49.17
CA ILE A 27 30.93 -4.99 48.96
C ILE A 27 30.18 -5.06 50.30
N SER A 28 30.85 -5.34 51.42
CA SER A 28 30.21 -5.38 52.74
C SER A 28 29.79 -3.98 53.21
N GLU A 29 30.56 -2.95 52.84
CA GLU A 29 30.24 -1.57 53.19
C GLU A 29 29.02 -1.05 52.43
N PRO A 30 27.94 -0.67 53.14
CA PRO A 30 26.68 -0.25 52.52
C PRO A 30 26.85 0.87 51.48
N ASP A 31 27.69 1.86 51.75
CA ASP A 31 27.87 3.03 50.88
C ASP A 31 28.61 2.68 49.58
N ILE A 32 29.65 1.84 49.66
CA ILE A 32 30.41 1.38 48.50
C ILE A 32 29.52 0.46 47.65
N ARG A 33 28.80 -0.47 48.28
CA ARG A 33 27.84 -1.34 47.61
C ARG A 33 26.74 -0.55 46.91
N LEU A 34 26.18 0.46 47.57
CA LEU A 34 25.14 1.32 46.99
C LEU A 34 25.68 2.13 45.80
N THR A 35 26.91 2.64 45.90
CA THR A 35 27.57 3.37 44.81
C THR A 35 27.77 2.48 43.59
N ILE A 36 28.25 1.24 43.78
CA ILE A 36 28.44 0.26 42.69
C ILE A 36 27.10 -0.10 42.05
N ILE A 37 26.07 -0.41 42.86
CA ILE A 37 24.72 -0.74 42.36
C ILE A 37 24.15 0.43 41.55
N THR A 38 24.26 1.65 42.06
CA THR A 38 23.72 2.85 41.39
C THR A 38 24.47 3.14 40.08
N ALA A 39 25.78 2.90 40.04
CA ALA A 39 26.56 3.02 38.81
C ALA A 39 26.11 2.03 37.74
N VAL A 40 25.90 0.76 38.10
CA VAL A 40 25.45 -0.29 37.15
C VAL A 40 23.99 -0.09 36.73
N LEU A 41 23.11 0.32 37.65
CA LEU A 41 21.67 0.50 37.35
C LEU A 41 21.38 1.58 36.31
N ARG A 42 22.30 2.53 36.06
CA ARG A 42 22.11 3.56 35.02
C ARG A 42 22.11 3.00 33.60
N ASP A 43 22.76 1.86 33.38
CA ASP A 43 22.92 1.26 32.05
C ASP A 43 21.99 0.07 31.81
N VAL A 44 21.20 -0.33 32.82
CA VAL A 44 20.31 -1.50 32.76
C VAL A 44 18.86 -1.03 32.60
N ALA A 45 18.17 -1.54 31.58
CA ALA A 45 16.74 -1.32 31.41
C ALA A 45 15.95 -1.92 32.59
N THR A 46 15.06 -1.13 33.18
CA THR A 46 14.22 -1.62 34.28
C THR A 46 13.03 -2.43 33.73
N LYS A 47 12.39 -3.22 34.60
CA LYS A 47 11.13 -3.91 34.25
C LYS A 47 10.02 -2.95 33.81
N GLU A 48 10.05 -1.72 34.30
CA GLU A 48 9.08 -0.70 33.89
C GLU A 48 9.34 -0.24 32.45
N ASP A 49 10.61 -0.10 32.06
CA ASP A 49 10.99 0.27 30.70
C ASP A 49 10.61 -0.81 29.70
N THR A 50 10.84 -2.09 30.05
CA THR A 50 10.43 -3.21 29.20
C THR A 50 8.91 -3.29 29.09
N ALA A 51 8.16 -3.11 30.19
CA ALA A 51 6.70 -3.09 30.15
C ALA A 51 6.13 -1.92 29.32
N LYS A 52 6.80 -0.75 29.30
CA LYS A 52 6.44 0.37 28.42
C LYS A 52 6.67 0.02 26.95
N ILE A 53 7.74 -0.71 26.64
CA ILE A 53 8.02 -1.18 25.29
C ILE A 53 6.99 -2.22 24.84
N GLU A 54 6.67 -3.22 25.67
CA GLU A 54 5.63 -4.21 25.39
C GLU A 54 4.29 -3.54 25.04
N LYS A 55 3.83 -2.60 25.86
CA LYS A 55 2.60 -1.82 25.57
C LYS A 55 2.68 -0.98 24.29
N ARG A 56 3.88 -0.62 23.84
CA ARG A 56 4.05 0.07 22.55
C ARG A 56 4.00 -0.93 21.40
N ILE A 57 4.57 -2.12 21.57
CA ILE A 57 4.51 -3.22 20.61
C ILE A 57 3.05 -3.67 20.42
N ASP A 58 2.31 -3.92 21.50
CA ASP A 58 0.88 -4.31 21.41
C ASP A 58 0.07 -3.29 20.60
N ARG A 59 0.31 -1.99 20.83
CA ARG A 59 -0.36 -0.91 20.09
C ARG A 59 0.07 -0.85 18.61
N ILE A 60 1.31 -1.24 18.30
CA ILE A 60 1.77 -1.35 16.92
C ILE A 60 1.08 -2.53 16.24
N ASP A 61 1.00 -3.69 16.90
CA ASP A 61 0.35 -4.89 16.37
C ASP A 61 -1.13 -4.63 16.10
N GLU A 62 -1.85 -3.99 17.02
CA GLU A 62 -3.23 -3.56 16.77
C GLU A 62 -3.37 -2.61 15.57
N ARG A 63 -2.41 -1.71 15.37
CA ARG A 63 -2.41 -0.81 14.22
C ARG A 63 -2.14 -1.56 12.93
N MET A 64 -1.26 -2.55 12.95
CA MET A 64 -0.97 -3.41 11.79
C MET A 64 -2.19 -4.22 11.39
N ASN A 65 -2.87 -4.87 12.34
CA ASN A 65 -4.10 -5.62 12.08
C ASN A 65 -5.19 -4.72 11.43
N ARG A 66 -5.33 -3.48 11.90
CA ARG A 66 -6.26 -2.50 11.30
C ARG A 66 -5.85 -2.03 9.90
N ILE A 67 -4.56 -2.04 9.58
CA ILE A 67 -4.05 -1.71 8.24
C ILE A 67 -4.34 -2.87 7.30
N GLU A 68 -4.07 -4.11 7.71
CA GLU A 68 -4.38 -5.33 6.95
C GLU A 68 -5.87 -5.39 6.58
N GLU A 69 -6.77 -5.21 7.55
CA GLU A 69 -8.22 -5.20 7.28
C GLU A 69 -8.64 -4.11 6.27
N LYS A 70 -7.96 -2.95 6.28
CA LYS A 70 -8.21 -1.88 5.32
C LYS A 70 -7.68 -2.22 3.93
N MET A 71 -6.57 -2.93 3.84
CA MET A 71 -6.01 -3.40 2.58
C MET A 71 -6.93 -4.43 1.94
N ASP A 72 -7.44 -5.41 2.70
CA ASP A 72 -8.40 -6.40 2.21
C ASP A 72 -9.67 -5.74 1.65
N LYS A 73 -10.22 -4.75 2.37
CA LYS A 73 -11.37 -3.96 1.89
C LYS A 73 -11.07 -3.14 0.64
N MET A 74 -9.82 -2.69 0.48
CA MET A 74 -9.40 -1.95 -0.70
C MET A 74 -9.32 -2.89 -1.91
N GLU A 75 -8.74 -4.08 -1.72
CA GLU A 75 -8.66 -5.11 -2.75
C GLU A 75 -10.06 -5.54 -3.22
N GLU A 76 -10.99 -5.80 -2.30
CA GLU A 76 -12.38 -6.14 -2.65
C GLU A 76 -13.04 -5.02 -3.49
N ARG A 77 -12.80 -3.76 -3.14
CA ARG A 77 -13.33 -2.60 -3.90
C ARG A 77 -12.69 -2.48 -5.27
N MET A 78 -11.41 -2.79 -5.42
CA MET A 78 -10.72 -2.80 -6.71
C MET A 78 -11.29 -3.90 -7.61
N ASN A 79 -11.46 -5.12 -7.10
CA ASN A 79 -12.06 -6.23 -7.86
C ASN A 79 -13.48 -5.88 -8.36
N LYS A 80 -14.31 -5.26 -7.51
CA LYS A 80 -15.65 -4.77 -7.93
C LYS A 80 -15.57 -3.65 -8.97
N MET A 81 -14.54 -2.82 -8.93
CA MET A 81 -14.35 -1.76 -9.92
C MET A 81 -13.94 -2.35 -11.28
N GLU A 82 -13.04 -3.34 -11.30
CA GLU A 82 -12.65 -4.07 -12.50
C GLU A 82 -13.84 -4.76 -13.15
N GLU A 83 -14.66 -5.49 -12.38
CA GLU A 83 -15.87 -6.14 -12.90
C GLU A 83 -16.84 -5.12 -13.53
N ARG A 84 -17.01 -3.95 -12.90
CA ARG A 84 -17.85 -2.88 -13.44
C ARG A 84 -17.28 -2.30 -14.74
N MET A 85 -15.96 -2.16 -14.84
CA MET A 85 -15.30 -1.68 -16.06
C MET A 85 -15.49 -2.67 -17.20
N SER A 86 -15.29 -3.98 -16.98
CA SER A 86 -15.55 -5.00 -18.00
C SER A 86 -17.00 -4.97 -18.51
N ARG A 87 -17.98 -4.81 -17.62
CA ARG A 87 -19.39 -4.66 -18.02
C ARG A 87 -19.66 -3.37 -18.82
N ILE A 88 -18.91 -2.30 -18.56
CA ILE A 88 -19.02 -1.05 -19.32
C ILE A 88 -18.43 -1.26 -20.72
N GLU A 89 -17.27 -1.90 -20.82
CA GLU A 89 -16.62 -2.24 -22.10
C GLU A 89 -17.54 -3.09 -22.98
N GLU A 90 -18.17 -4.12 -22.43
CA GLU A 90 -19.16 -4.95 -23.15
C GLU A 90 -20.35 -4.13 -23.68
N LYS A 91 -20.87 -3.21 -22.86
CA LYS A 91 -21.98 -2.32 -23.26
C LYS A 91 -21.56 -1.37 -24.36
N ILE A 92 -20.34 -0.82 -24.30
CA ILE A 92 -19.80 0.06 -25.34
C ILE A 92 -19.67 -0.71 -26.64
N ALA A 93 -19.07 -1.91 -26.63
CA ALA A 93 -18.97 -2.76 -27.82
C ALA A 93 -20.36 -3.09 -28.42
N GLY A 94 -21.34 -3.36 -27.55
CA GLY A 94 -22.74 -3.56 -27.97
C GLY A 94 -23.36 -2.32 -28.62
N LEU A 95 -23.08 -1.11 -28.10
CA LEU A 95 -23.53 0.14 -28.69
C LEU A 95 -22.84 0.42 -30.03
N GLU A 96 -21.53 0.21 -30.15
CA GLU A 96 -20.77 0.37 -31.39
C GLU A 96 -21.32 -0.54 -32.51
N SER A 97 -21.65 -1.79 -32.18
CA SER A 97 -22.27 -2.73 -33.11
C SER A 97 -23.65 -2.25 -33.59
N ARG A 98 -24.49 -1.73 -32.66
CA ARG A 98 -25.81 -1.19 -33.00
C ARG A 98 -25.70 0.06 -33.88
N ILE A 99 -24.77 0.97 -33.58
CA ILE A 99 -24.51 2.17 -34.38
C ILE A 99 -24.08 1.77 -35.79
N SER A 100 -23.13 0.83 -35.91
CA SER A 100 -22.69 0.29 -37.20
C SER A 100 -23.85 -0.32 -37.99
N GLY A 101 -24.80 -0.98 -37.32
CA GLY A 101 -26.02 -1.50 -37.94
C GLY A 101 -26.93 -0.39 -38.48
N VAL A 102 -27.15 0.66 -37.69
CA VAL A 102 -27.95 1.83 -38.08
C VAL A 102 -27.32 2.55 -39.28
N GLU A 103 -26.00 2.76 -39.27
CA GLU A 103 -25.27 3.40 -40.38
C GLU A 103 -25.48 2.63 -41.70
N ARG A 104 -25.44 1.29 -41.67
CA ARG A 104 -25.69 0.46 -42.85
C ARG A 104 -27.13 0.57 -43.36
N GLU A 105 -28.11 0.57 -42.45
CA GLU A 105 -29.51 0.72 -42.85
C GLU A 105 -29.78 2.12 -43.42
N LEU A 106 -29.18 3.16 -42.86
CA LEU A 106 -29.25 4.51 -43.42
C LEU A 106 -28.63 4.57 -44.82
N ASP A 107 -27.45 3.98 -45.04
CA ASP A 107 -26.82 3.93 -46.37
C ASP A 107 -27.72 3.24 -47.41
N LYS A 108 -28.39 2.14 -47.05
CA LYS A 108 -29.38 1.47 -47.92
C LYS A 108 -30.55 2.38 -48.24
N ILE A 109 -31.12 3.05 -47.24
CA ILE A 109 -32.24 3.98 -47.43
C ILE A 109 -31.83 5.14 -48.34
N PHE A 110 -30.66 5.75 -48.11
CA PHE A 110 -30.14 6.83 -48.96
C PHE A 110 -29.97 6.38 -50.41
N LYS A 111 -29.40 5.20 -50.66
CA LYS A 111 -29.26 4.64 -52.01
C LYS A 111 -30.62 4.42 -52.69
N LEU A 112 -31.60 3.83 -51.98
CA LEU A 112 -32.95 3.63 -52.50
C LEU A 112 -33.66 4.96 -52.81
N MET A 113 -33.50 5.96 -51.95
CA MET A 113 -34.04 7.30 -52.20
C MET A 113 -33.44 7.92 -53.47
N ILE A 114 -32.12 7.85 -53.67
CA ILE A 114 -31.48 8.37 -54.88
C ILE A 114 -32.03 7.67 -56.12
N VAL A 115 -32.12 6.33 -56.11
CA VAL A 115 -32.65 5.55 -57.24
C VAL A 115 -34.10 5.92 -57.57
N THR A 116 -34.96 6.03 -56.55
CA THR A 116 -36.37 6.38 -56.74
C THR A 116 -36.55 7.81 -57.24
N ILE A 117 -35.82 8.78 -56.69
CA ILE A 117 -35.85 10.18 -57.14
C ILE A 117 -35.37 10.28 -58.60
N LEU A 118 -34.26 9.64 -58.96
CA LEU A 118 -33.77 9.64 -60.34
C LEU A 118 -34.78 9.00 -61.30
N GLY A 119 -35.40 7.88 -60.91
CA GLY A 119 -36.45 7.24 -61.71
C GLY A 119 -37.66 8.14 -61.95
N ILE A 120 -38.13 8.86 -60.92
CA ILE A 120 -39.22 9.83 -61.04
C ILE A 120 -38.83 10.97 -61.99
N LEU A 121 -37.62 11.54 -61.85
CA LEU A 121 -37.13 12.61 -62.72
C LEU A 121 -37.04 12.18 -64.18
N ILE A 122 -36.53 10.98 -64.46
CA ILE A 122 -36.45 10.41 -65.82
C ILE A 122 -37.86 10.21 -66.41
N SER A 123 -38.81 9.71 -65.60
CA SER A 123 -40.19 9.53 -66.04
C SER A 123 -40.88 10.84 -66.38
N ILE A 124 -40.71 11.87 -65.53
CA ILE A 124 -41.26 13.21 -65.75
C ILE A 124 -40.70 13.83 -67.03
N THR A 125 -39.37 13.82 -67.20
CA THR A 125 -38.70 14.39 -68.37
C THR A 125 -39.12 13.70 -69.67
N THR A 126 -39.21 12.36 -69.67
CA THR A 126 -39.69 11.58 -70.81
C THR A 126 -41.14 11.91 -71.17
N THR A 127 -42.01 12.04 -70.15
CA THR A 127 -43.44 12.38 -70.35
C THR A 127 -43.62 13.78 -70.91
N ILE A 128 -42.83 14.75 -70.45
CA ILE A 128 -42.85 16.13 -70.98
C ILE A 128 -42.36 16.15 -72.43
N LEU A 129 -41.22 15.50 -72.72
CA LEU A 129 -40.62 15.47 -74.05
C LEU A 129 -41.55 14.83 -75.10
N THR A 130 -42.17 13.71 -74.78
CA THR A 130 -43.12 13.01 -75.66
C THR A 130 -44.38 13.83 -75.95
N LYS A 131 -44.92 14.55 -74.96
CA LYS A 131 -46.04 15.47 -75.19
C LYS A 131 -45.67 16.63 -76.11
N ILE A 132 -44.46 17.20 -75.97
CA ILE A 132 -43.99 18.30 -76.84
C ILE A 132 -43.78 17.82 -78.28
N LEU A 133 -43.24 16.62 -78.49
CA LEU A 133 -43.02 16.07 -79.84
C LEU A 133 -44.29 15.69 -80.60
N LEU A 134 -45.38 15.38 -79.88
CA LEU A 134 -46.68 15.00 -80.45
C LEU A 134 -47.64 16.19 -80.64
N LEU A 135 -47.23 17.40 -80.27
CA LEU A 135 -47.97 18.67 -80.42
C LEU A 135 -47.44 19.43 -81.64
#